data_AF-A0A9E2EZT4-F1
#
_entry.id   AF-A0A9E2EZT4-F1
#
_cell.length_a   1.000
_cell.length_b   1.000
_cell.length_c   1.000
_cell.angle_alpha   90.00
_cell.angle_beta   90.00
_cell.angle_gamma   90.00
#
_symmetry.space_group_name_H-M   'P 1'
#
loop_
_entity.id
_entity.type
_entity.pdbx_description
1 polymer ?
#
loop_
_entity_poly.entity_id
_entity_poly.type
_entity_poly.pdbx_seq_one_letter_code
_entity_poly.pdbx_strand_id
1 'polypeptide(L)'
;MSEGSADRPSDRPAHWRPSIGTGLEGREELLGRSMNVVFKTLSQTQPYQHEINDALVLAMLGAFQFAKNQGLIAEYIEHDRQMMSPINLRMGKLIAETGNKELALEAVFDITECHYQLVLETQIEPGKRIWKSPYTKSLAACVRVGMLDMTEAEIHENFTKPRLHAYANDMGVTFEVSDLGDDGTIVCQVQ
;
A
#
# COMPACT_ATOMS: atom_id res chain seq x y z
N MET A 1 -41.02 -8.66 18.02
CA MET A 1 -40.64 -7.24 18.16
C MET A 1 -39.35 -7.08 17.37
N SER A 2 -39.43 -6.41 16.22
CA SER A 2 -38.30 -6.11 15.35
C SER A 2 -37.61 -4.87 15.88
N GLU A 3 -36.41 -5.01 16.44
CA GLU A 3 -35.58 -3.85 16.77
C GLU A 3 -34.65 -3.53 15.61
N GLY A 4 -34.67 -2.26 15.25
CA GLY A 4 -34.11 -1.71 14.03
C GLY A 4 -32.59 -1.79 13.99
N SER A 5 -32.10 -2.28 12.85
CA SER A 5 -30.76 -1.98 12.37
C SER A 5 -30.69 -0.48 12.09
N ALA A 6 -30.02 0.26 12.98
CA ALA A 6 -29.71 1.66 12.77
C ALA A 6 -28.94 1.83 11.45
N ASP A 7 -29.53 2.60 10.56
CA ASP A 7 -28.99 3.02 9.28
C ASP A 7 -27.70 3.81 9.54
N ARG A 8 -26.55 3.17 9.34
CA ARG A 8 -25.27 3.88 9.26
C ARG A 8 -25.17 4.42 7.84
N PRO A 9 -25.01 5.75 7.64
CA PRO A 9 -24.77 6.29 6.31
C PRO A 9 -23.56 5.58 5.70
N SER A 10 -23.76 4.84 4.61
CA SER A 10 -22.63 4.26 3.90
C SER A 10 -22.02 5.37 3.05
N ASP A 11 -20.96 6.00 3.54
CA ASP A 11 -20.02 6.80 2.75
C ASP A 11 -19.27 5.95 1.70
N ARG A 12 -19.84 4.80 1.29
CA ARG A 12 -19.23 3.86 0.33
C ARG A 12 -19.79 4.13 -1.07
N PRO A 13 -18.92 4.17 -2.09
CA PRO A 13 -19.34 4.30 -3.47
C PRO A 13 -20.39 3.24 -3.87
N ALA A 14 -21.39 3.65 -4.65
CA ALA A 14 -22.57 2.84 -4.99
C ALA A 14 -22.28 1.51 -5.72
N HIS A 15 -21.05 1.31 -6.22
CA HIS A 15 -20.64 0.08 -6.90
C HIS A 15 -20.12 -1.03 -5.96
N TRP A 16 -20.01 -0.76 -4.65
CA TRP A 16 -19.60 -1.75 -3.66
C TRP A 16 -20.75 -2.70 -3.28
N ARG A 17 -20.45 -3.98 -3.07
CA ARG A 17 -21.45 -4.97 -2.65
C ARG A 17 -22.06 -4.58 -1.29
N PRO A 18 -23.37 -4.82 -1.05
CA PRO A 18 -23.97 -4.62 0.26
C PRO A 18 -23.23 -5.44 1.32
N SER A 19 -22.87 -4.84 2.46
CA SER A 19 -22.26 -5.60 3.56
C SER A 19 -23.34 -6.38 4.32
N ILE A 20 -23.34 -7.70 4.17
CA ILE A 20 -24.15 -8.60 4.99
C ILE A 20 -23.21 -9.21 6.03
N GLY A 21 -23.21 -8.67 7.25
CA GLY A 21 -22.32 -9.13 8.33
C GLY A 21 -20.88 -8.62 8.21
N THR A 22 -19.99 -9.19 9.02
CA THR A 22 -18.56 -8.85 9.06
C THR A 22 -17.76 -9.50 7.94
N GLY A 23 -18.32 -10.52 7.28
CA GLY A 23 -17.60 -11.33 6.29
C GLY A 23 -16.73 -12.44 6.91
N LEU A 24 -16.86 -12.63 8.23
CA LEU A 24 -16.10 -13.59 9.03
C LEU A 24 -16.97 -14.69 9.63
N GLU A 25 -18.29 -14.61 9.47
CA GLU A 25 -19.23 -15.63 9.93
C GLU A 25 -18.89 -16.98 9.26
N GLY A 26 -18.67 -18.03 10.08
CA GLY A 26 -18.22 -19.34 9.62
C GLY A 26 -16.73 -19.43 9.29
N ARG A 27 -15.94 -18.38 9.56
CA ARG A 27 -14.48 -18.31 9.38
C ARG A 27 -13.75 -18.00 10.69
N GLU A 28 -14.34 -18.36 11.83
CA GLU A 28 -13.85 -18.00 13.17
C GLU A 28 -12.47 -18.60 13.45
N GLU A 29 -12.18 -19.81 12.95
CA GLU A 29 -10.84 -20.41 13.08
C GLU A 29 -9.79 -19.58 12.35
N LEU A 30 -10.10 -19.14 11.13
CA LEU A 30 -9.20 -18.28 10.36
C LEU A 30 -8.98 -16.94 11.07
N LEU A 31 -10.05 -16.32 11.58
CA LEU A 31 -9.95 -15.11 12.38
C LEU A 31 -9.04 -15.32 13.60
N GLY A 32 -9.26 -16.41 14.36
CA GLY A 32 -8.46 -16.73 15.54
C GLY A 32 -6.97 -16.92 15.21
N ARG A 33 -6.65 -17.59 14.10
CA ARG A 33 -5.27 -17.75 13.62
C ARG A 33 -4.65 -16.42 13.20
N SER A 34 -5.38 -15.60 12.45
CA SER A 34 -4.90 -14.28 12.03
C SER A 34 -4.62 -13.36 13.22
N MET A 35 -5.53 -13.31 14.19
CA MET A 35 -5.35 -12.51 15.41
C MET A 35 -4.18 -13.02 16.27
N ASN A 36 -3.94 -14.34 16.31
CA ASN A 36 -2.79 -14.90 17.01
C ASN A 36 -1.46 -14.39 16.45
N VAL A 37 -1.35 -14.26 15.12
CA VAL A 37 -0.17 -13.68 14.46
C VAL A 37 0.00 -12.22 14.85
N VAL A 38 -1.08 -11.42 14.77
CA VAL A 38 -1.07 -10.01 15.17
C VAL A 38 -0.60 -9.83 16.61
N PHE A 39 -1.17 -10.59 17.55
CA PHE A 39 -0.79 -10.49 18.96
C PHE A 39 0.66 -10.90 19.21
N LYS A 40 1.13 -11.98 18.56
CA LYS A 40 2.53 -12.38 18.65
C LYS A 40 3.45 -11.26 18.16
N THR A 41 3.18 -10.67 17.01
CA THR A 41 3.99 -9.57 16.46
C THR A 41 3.98 -8.36 17.38
N LEU A 42 2.81 -7.87 17.78
CA LEU A 42 2.69 -6.65 18.58
C LEU A 42 3.19 -6.82 20.02
N SER A 43 3.21 -8.06 20.55
CA SER A 43 3.81 -8.36 21.86
C SER A 43 5.34 -8.31 21.87
N GLN A 44 5.98 -8.42 20.70
CA GLN A 44 7.43 -8.23 20.59
C GLN A 44 7.75 -6.73 20.56
N THR A 45 8.36 -6.24 21.63
CA THR A 45 8.71 -4.83 21.81
C THR A 45 10.22 -4.59 21.87
N GLN A 46 11.01 -5.67 21.77
CA GLN A 46 12.47 -5.63 21.75
C GLN A 46 13.01 -6.37 20.51
N PRO A 47 14.10 -5.87 19.89
CA PRO A 47 14.85 -4.67 20.27
C PRO A 47 14.18 -3.34 19.86
N TYR A 48 13.03 -3.40 19.19
CA TYR A 48 12.19 -2.24 18.88
C TYR A 48 10.70 -2.64 18.84
N GLN A 49 9.82 -1.63 18.80
CA GLN A 49 8.38 -1.87 18.66
C GLN A 49 8.03 -2.31 17.24
N HIS A 50 7.58 -3.55 17.09
CA HIS A 50 7.15 -4.09 15.81
C HIS A 50 5.79 -3.56 15.36
N GLU A 51 5.62 -3.45 14.04
CA GLU A 51 4.35 -3.26 13.36
C GLU A 51 3.90 -4.53 12.63
N ILE A 52 2.61 -4.65 12.34
CA ILE A 52 2.03 -5.88 11.76
C ILE A 52 2.51 -6.17 10.32
N ASN A 53 3.04 -5.17 9.63
CA ASN A 53 3.58 -5.20 8.28
C ASN A 53 5.12 -5.35 8.24
N ASP A 54 5.81 -5.39 9.39
CA ASP A 54 7.27 -5.32 9.47
C ASP A 54 7.99 -6.37 8.62
N ALA A 55 7.46 -7.60 8.57
CA ALA A 55 8.08 -8.66 7.79
C ALA A 55 8.09 -8.35 6.28
N LEU A 56 7.00 -7.77 5.76
CA LEU A 56 6.91 -7.34 4.37
C LEU A 56 7.78 -6.11 4.12
N VAL A 57 7.73 -5.13 5.03
CA VAL A 57 8.57 -3.92 4.98
C VAL A 57 10.05 -4.30 4.93
N LEU A 58 10.51 -5.21 5.80
CA LEU A 58 11.90 -5.64 5.85
C LEU A 58 12.32 -6.39 4.58
N ALA A 59 11.44 -7.23 4.02
CA ALA A 59 11.71 -7.90 2.75
C ALA A 59 11.91 -6.89 1.60
N MET A 60 11.06 -5.86 1.53
CA MET A 60 11.17 -4.80 0.53
C MET A 60 12.44 -3.95 0.74
N LEU A 61 12.71 -3.51 1.97
CA LEU A 61 13.92 -2.76 2.31
C LEU A 61 15.20 -3.55 1.95
N GLY A 62 15.21 -4.86 2.22
CA GLY A 62 16.32 -5.73 1.83
C GLY A 62 16.52 -5.78 0.31
N ALA A 63 15.45 -5.90 -0.47
CA ALA A 63 15.52 -5.86 -1.93
C ALA A 63 16.02 -4.50 -2.45
N PHE A 64 15.52 -3.39 -1.88
CA PHE A 64 15.96 -2.05 -2.27
C PHE A 64 17.43 -1.83 -1.95
N GLN A 65 17.89 -2.26 -0.77
CA GLN A 65 19.29 -2.10 -0.38
C GLN A 65 20.20 -2.93 -1.28
N PHE A 66 19.77 -4.14 -1.63
CA PHE A 66 20.50 -4.96 -2.60
C PHE A 66 20.60 -4.24 -3.96
N ALA A 67 19.48 -3.75 -4.50
CA ALA A 67 19.47 -3.02 -5.75
C ALA A 67 20.33 -1.75 -5.69
N LYS A 68 20.27 -0.98 -4.59
CA LYS A 68 21.12 0.19 -4.33
C LYS A 68 22.59 -0.18 -4.37
N ASN A 69 22.99 -1.21 -3.62
CA ASN A 69 24.39 -1.63 -3.51
C ASN A 69 24.98 -2.10 -4.85
N GLN A 70 24.14 -2.60 -5.76
CA GLN A 70 24.54 -3.05 -7.10
C GLN A 70 24.38 -1.97 -8.18
N GLY A 71 23.82 -0.80 -7.85
CA GLY A 71 23.49 0.23 -8.84
C GLY A 71 22.35 -0.16 -9.79
N LEU A 72 21.42 -1.02 -9.36
CA LEU A 72 20.36 -1.63 -10.18
C LEU A 72 18.94 -1.11 -9.87
N ILE A 73 18.81 0.07 -9.25
CA ILE A 73 17.50 0.58 -8.81
C ILE A 73 16.56 0.80 -10.01
N ALA A 74 17.06 1.36 -11.12
CA ALA A 74 16.24 1.62 -12.30
C ALA A 74 15.75 0.31 -12.94
N GLU A 75 16.62 -0.69 -13.05
CA GLU A 75 16.30 -2.02 -13.56
C GLU A 75 15.31 -2.74 -12.66
N TYR A 76 15.43 -2.57 -11.34
CA TYR A 76 14.49 -3.13 -10.39
C TYR A 76 13.09 -2.54 -10.54
N ILE A 77 12.97 -1.21 -10.73
CA ILE A 77 11.69 -0.54 -11.00
C ILE A 77 11.09 -1.03 -12.32
N GLU A 78 11.89 -1.12 -13.38
CA GLU A 78 11.41 -1.59 -14.68
C GLU A 78 10.94 -3.05 -14.60
N HIS A 79 11.64 -3.90 -13.87
CA HIS A 79 11.20 -5.27 -13.60
C HIS A 79 9.87 -5.31 -12.84
N ASP A 80 9.70 -4.50 -11.79
CA ASP A 80 8.44 -4.39 -11.03
C ASP A 80 7.28 -3.90 -11.92
N ARG A 81 7.52 -2.90 -12.78
CA ARG A 81 6.56 -2.45 -13.80
C ARG A 81 6.16 -3.57 -14.75
N GLN A 82 7.13 -4.29 -15.31
CA GLN A 82 6.87 -5.38 -16.25
C GLN A 82 6.05 -6.51 -15.60
N MET A 83 6.35 -6.84 -14.34
CA MET A 83 5.61 -7.84 -13.56
C MET A 83 4.14 -7.42 -13.38
N MET A 84 3.89 -6.14 -13.10
CA MET A 84 2.53 -5.62 -12.89
C MET A 84 1.81 -5.25 -14.20
N SER A 85 2.52 -5.17 -15.32
CA SER A 85 1.97 -4.70 -16.60
C SER A 85 0.69 -5.43 -17.03
N PRO A 86 0.53 -6.76 -16.89
CA PRO A 86 -0.72 -7.43 -17.26
C PRO A 86 -1.95 -6.87 -16.53
N ILE A 87 -1.79 -6.50 -15.26
CA ILE A 87 -2.86 -5.91 -14.43
C ILE A 87 -3.05 -4.44 -14.81
N ASN A 88 -1.96 -3.67 -14.91
CA ASN A 88 -2.00 -2.26 -15.25
C ASN A 88 -2.66 -2.03 -16.63
N LEU A 89 -2.28 -2.79 -17.66
CA LEU A 89 -2.86 -2.69 -19.00
C LEU A 89 -4.34 -3.08 -19.02
N ARG A 90 -4.77 -4.04 -18.18
CA ARG A 90 -6.19 -4.39 -18.04
C ARG A 90 -6.97 -3.23 -17.43
N MET A 91 -6.43 -2.59 -16.40
CA MET A 91 -7.06 -1.42 -15.79
C MET A 91 -7.09 -0.23 -16.75
N GLY A 92 -6.02 -0.01 -17.52
CA GLY A 92 -5.99 1.02 -18.56
C GLY A 92 -7.08 0.87 -19.62
N LYS A 93 -7.36 -0.37 -20.06
CA LYS A 93 -8.49 -0.64 -20.97
C LYS A 93 -9.83 -0.26 -20.33
N LEU A 94 -10.05 -0.65 -19.07
CA LEU A 94 -11.29 -0.34 -18.36
C LEU A 94 -11.45 1.18 -18.14
N ILE A 95 -10.37 1.89 -17.81
CA ILE A 95 -10.35 3.34 -17.69
C ILE A 95 -10.70 4.00 -19.03
N ALA A 96 -10.11 3.54 -20.14
CA ALA A 96 -10.40 4.07 -21.47
C ALA A 96 -11.85 3.84 -21.90
N GLU A 97 -12.43 2.67 -21.58
CA GLU A 97 -13.81 2.33 -21.90
C GLU A 97 -14.83 3.13 -21.09
N THR A 98 -14.54 3.40 -19.81
CA THR A 98 -15.48 4.04 -18.88
C THR A 98 -15.27 5.55 -18.70
N GLY A 99 -14.07 6.04 -19.02
CA GLY A 99 -13.61 7.38 -18.67
C GLY A 99 -13.35 7.58 -17.17
N ASN A 100 -13.48 6.54 -16.34
CA ASN A 100 -13.33 6.67 -14.89
C ASN A 100 -11.88 6.49 -14.45
N LYS A 101 -11.17 7.60 -14.22
CA LYS A 101 -9.78 7.60 -13.77
C LYS A 101 -9.58 7.13 -12.32
N GLU A 102 -10.63 7.15 -11.49
CA GLU A 102 -10.56 6.68 -10.10
C GLU A 102 -10.14 5.21 -10.02
N LEU A 103 -10.48 4.42 -11.06
CA LEU A 103 -10.09 3.02 -11.17
C LEU A 103 -8.57 2.80 -11.11
N ALA A 104 -7.77 3.80 -11.50
CA ALA A 104 -6.32 3.72 -11.37
C ALA A 104 -5.86 3.78 -9.92
N LEU A 105 -6.48 4.66 -9.11
CA LEU A 105 -6.20 4.74 -7.67
C LEU A 105 -6.69 3.48 -6.96
N GLU A 106 -7.90 3.02 -7.29
CA GLU A 106 -8.43 1.78 -6.71
C GLU A 106 -7.50 0.60 -7.01
N ALA A 107 -7.06 0.44 -8.26
CA ALA A 107 -6.17 -0.64 -8.68
C ALA A 107 -4.83 -0.68 -7.96
N VAL A 108 -4.34 0.47 -7.48
CA VAL A 108 -3.06 0.56 -6.78
C VAL A 108 -3.25 0.50 -5.26
N PHE A 109 -4.32 1.12 -4.73
CA PHE A 109 -4.46 1.40 -3.29
C PHE A 109 -5.65 0.70 -2.62
N ASP A 110 -6.82 0.58 -3.26
CA ASP A 110 -8.08 0.29 -2.54
C ASP A 110 -8.73 -1.07 -2.85
N ILE A 111 -8.22 -1.80 -3.83
CA ILE A 111 -8.68 -3.16 -4.15
C ILE A 111 -7.54 -4.17 -4.21
N THR A 112 -6.36 -3.80 -3.71
CA THR A 112 -5.23 -4.73 -3.59
C THR A 112 -5.00 -5.08 -2.13
N GLU A 113 -5.05 -6.37 -1.84
CA GLU A 113 -4.67 -6.90 -0.53
C GLU A 113 -3.24 -6.49 -0.15
N CYS A 114 -2.39 -6.24 -1.15
CA CYS A 114 -0.99 -5.86 -0.99
C CYS A 114 -0.80 -4.46 -0.38
N HIS A 115 -1.58 -3.45 -0.79
CA HIS A 115 -1.45 -2.11 -0.20
C HIS A 115 -1.87 -2.12 1.27
N TYR A 116 -2.96 -2.82 1.61
CA TYR A 116 -3.40 -2.98 3.01
C TYR A 116 -2.42 -3.76 3.89
N GLN A 117 -1.65 -4.67 3.30
CA GLN A 117 -0.60 -5.40 4.01
C GLN A 117 0.67 -4.56 4.20
N LEU A 118 0.91 -3.59 3.33
CA LEU A 118 2.10 -2.74 3.38
C LEU A 118 1.86 -1.46 4.18
N VAL A 119 0.69 -0.83 4.05
CA VAL A 119 0.36 0.47 4.62
C VAL A 119 -0.83 0.31 5.57
N LEU A 120 -0.60 0.63 6.85
CA LEU A 120 -1.57 0.38 7.92
C LEU A 120 -2.80 1.29 7.86
N GLU A 121 -2.62 2.52 7.39
CA GLU A 121 -3.67 3.52 7.30
C GLU A 121 -3.56 4.30 5.99
N THR A 122 -4.65 4.34 5.22
CA THR A 122 -4.77 5.15 4.00
C THR A 122 -6.08 5.91 4.04
N GLN A 123 -6.00 7.23 3.90
CA GLN A 123 -7.16 8.09 3.73
C GLN A 123 -7.52 8.15 2.23
N ILE A 124 -8.80 7.89 1.97
CA ILE A 124 -9.38 7.82 0.63
C ILE A 124 -10.24 9.07 0.43
N GLU A 125 -9.92 9.84 -0.61
CA GLU A 125 -10.73 10.96 -1.09
C GLU A 125 -10.92 10.86 -2.61
N PRO A 126 -11.99 11.41 -3.20
CA PRO A 126 -12.16 11.39 -4.65
C PRO A 126 -10.93 11.93 -5.38
N GLY A 127 -10.32 11.12 -6.26
CA GLY A 127 -9.13 11.47 -7.02
C GLY A 127 -7.83 11.52 -6.21
N LYS A 128 -7.81 11.10 -4.94
CA LYS A 128 -6.66 11.29 -4.04
C LYS A 128 -6.51 10.18 -2.98
N ARG A 129 -5.28 9.76 -2.71
CA ARG A 129 -4.91 8.88 -1.59
C ARG A 129 -3.82 9.53 -0.76
N ILE A 130 -3.95 9.40 0.57
CA ILE A 130 -3.01 9.96 1.54
C ILE A 130 -2.63 8.86 2.51
N TRP A 131 -1.34 8.64 2.73
CA TRP A 131 -0.86 7.63 3.66
C TRP A 131 0.48 8.01 4.30
N LYS A 132 0.86 7.28 5.34
CA LYS A 132 2.20 7.33 5.92
C LYS A 132 3.11 6.34 5.22
N SER A 133 4.30 6.79 4.86
CA SER A 133 5.36 5.90 4.38
C SER A 133 5.54 4.73 5.38
N PRO A 134 5.54 3.48 4.90
CA PRO A 134 5.56 2.31 5.77
C PRO A 134 6.97 1.99 6.31
N TYR A 135 7.99 2.75 5.92
CA TYR A 135 9.38 2.38 6.14
C TYR A 135 9.98 2.97 7.43
N THR A 136 9.49 4.11 7.91
CA THR A 136 10.13 4.92 8.97
C THR A 136 10.66 4.10 10.15
N LYS A 137 9.82 3.31 10.82
CA LYS A 137 10.19 2.61 12.06
C LYS A 137 11.19 1.49 11.83
N SER A 138 10.87 0.60 10.90
CA SER A 138 11.71 -0.55 10.55
C SER A 138 13.05 -0.11 9.94
N LEU A 139 13.05 0.92 9.09
CA LEU A 139 14.27 1.48 8.51
C LEU A 139 15.17 2.09 9.60
N ALA A 140 14.62 2.91 10.50
CA ALA A 140 15.38 3.49 11.59
C ALA A 140 16.00 2.42 12.51
N ALA A 141 15.28 1.33 12.79
CA ALA A 141 15.79 0.21 13.55
C ALA A 141 16.96 -0.50 12.83
N CYS A 142 16.82 -0.77 11.53
CA CYS A 142 17.83 -1.42 10.71
C CYS A 142 19.10 -0.57 10.51
N VAL A 143 18.95 0.73 10.26
CA VAL A 143 20.06 1.68 10.13
C VAL A 143 20.86 1.77 11.42
N ARG A 144 20.17 1.84 12.57
CA ARG A 144 20.82 1.91 13.90
C ARG A 144 21.75 0.73 14.18
N VAL A 145 21.44 -0.46 13.65
CA VAL A 145 22.26 -1.67 13.82
C VAL A 145 23.19 -1.95 12.63
N GLY A 146 23.25 -1.04 11.64
CA GLY A 146 24.13 -1.16 10.47
C GLY A 146 23.67 -2.18 9.43
N MET A 147 22.41 -2.60 9.44
CA MET A 147 21.86 -3.52 8.43
C MET A 147 21.59 -2.83 7.09
N LEU A 148 21.17 -1.56 7.13
CA LEU A 148 20.81 -0.75 5.97
C LEU A 148 21.48 0.63 6.07
N ASP A 149 21.68 1.32 4.96
CA ASP A 149 22.29 2.65 4.90
C ASP A 149 21.46 3.69 4.14
N MET A 150 20.26 3.32 3.70
CA MET A 150 19.33 4.19 2.99
C MET A 150 18.47 5.03 3.93
N THR A 151 18.00 6.15 3.39
CA THR A 151 17.02 7.05 4.01
C THR A 151 15.64 6.85 3.41
N GLU A 152 14.62 7.26 4.14
CA GLU A 152 13.24 7.19 3.65
C GLU A 152 13.02 8.09 2.43
N ALA A 153 13.68 9.25 2.37
CA ALA A 153 13.69 10.13 1.22
C ALA A 153 14.32 9.46 -0.02
N GLU A 154 15.44 8.74 0.13
CA GLU A 154 16.03 7.96 -0.96
C GLU A 154 15.06 6.90 -1.49
N ILE A 155 14.33 6.21 -0.61
CA ILE A 155 13.32 5.22 -1.02
C ILE A 155 12.19 5.91 -1.77
N HIS A 156 11.70 7.04 -1.26
CA HIS A 156 10.59 7.76 -1.88
C HIS A 156 10.93 8.23 -3.29
N GLU A 157 12.08 8.90 -3.45
CA GLU A 157 12.50 9.49 -4.72
C GLU A 157 12.95 8.44 -5.73
N ASN A 158 13.64 7.38 -5.28
CA ASN A 158 14.23 6.40 -6.20
C ASN A 158 13.39 5.14 -6.37
N PHE A 159 12.30 4.97 -5.62
CA PHE A 159 11.44 3.79 -5.75
C PHE A 159 9.95 4.14 -5.75
N THR A 160 9.43 4.74 -4.67
CA THR A 160 7.98 4.97 -4.52
C THR A 160 7.40 5.80 -5.65
N LYS A 161 7.96 6.99 -5.91
CA LYS A 161 7.52 7.88 -6.99
C LYS A 161 7.70 7.23 -8.37
N PRO A 162 8.90 6.77 -8.78
CA PRO A 162 9.09 6.18 -10.11
C PRO A 162 8.16 4.99 -10.38
N ARG A 163 7.97 4.11 -9.39
CA ARG A 163 7.07 2.96 -9.50
C ARG A 163 5.62 3.39 -9.73
N LEU A 164 5.11 4.34 -8.96
CA LEU A 164 3.75 4.84 -9.11
C LEU A 164 3.54 5.50 -10.48
N HIS A 165 4.50 6.29 -10.95
CA HIS A 165 4.46 6.88 -12.30
C HIS A 165 4.51 5.80 -13.39
N ALA A 166 5.35 4.78 -13.23
CA ALA A 166 5.44 3.66 -14.16
C ALA A 166 4.10 2.91 -14.28
N TYR A 167 3.41 2.67 -13.17
CA TYR A 167 2.08 2.06 -13.18
C TYR A 167 1.02 2.95 -13.83
N ALA A 168 1.01 4.24 -13.49
CA ALA A 168 0.11 5.23 -14.08
C ALA A 168 0.23 5.27 -15.61
N ASN A 169 1.48 5.26 -16.11
CA ASN A 169 1.77 5.25 -17.54
C ASN A 169 1.20 4.01 -18.25
N ASP A 170 1.39 2.82 -17.68
CA ASP A 170 0.79 1.58 -18.22
C ASP A 170 -0.74 1.62 -18.22
N MET A 171 -1.34 2.31 -17.24
CA MET A 171 -2.79 2.51 -17.14
C MET A 171 -3.32 3.65 -18.03
N GLY A 172 -2.46 4.43 -18.68
CA GLY A 172 -2.86 5.57 -19.51
C GLY A 172 -3.40 6.76 -18.73
N VAL A 173 -2.98 6.93 -17.46
CA VAL A 173 -3.33 8.08 -16.62
C VAL A 173 -2.06 8.77 -16.12
N THR A 174 -2.22 9.90 -15.43
CA THR A 174 -1.10 10.58 -14.76
C THR A 174 -1.37 10.60 -13.27
N PHE A 175 -0.39 10.14 -12.50
CA PHE A 175 -0.35 10.36 -11.07
C PHE A 175 0.55 11.54 -10.73
N GLU A 176 0.08 12.41 -9.86
CA GLU A 176 0.88 13.40 -9.16
C GLU A 176 1.16 12.85 -7.75
N VAL A 177 2.42 12.57 -7.46
CA VAL A 177 2.87 12.04 -6.18
C VAL A 177 3.67 13.13 -5.47
N SER A 178 3.25 13.52 -4.26
CA SER A 178 3.88 14.57 -3.49
C SER A 178 5.32 14.21 -3.12
N ASP A 179 6.11 15.23 -2.76
CA ASP A 179 7.30 15.01 -1.96
C ASP A 179 6.94 14.32 -0.63
N LEU A 180 7.92 13.66 -0.02
CA LEU A 180 7.76 13.06 1.29
C LEU A 180 7.64 14.18 2.33
N GLY A 181 6.50 14.24 3.02
CA GLY A 181 6.32 15.19 4.12
C GLY A 181 7.27 14.90 5.29
N ASP A 182 7.56 15.92 6.10
CA ASP A 182 8.45 15.80 7.28
C ASP A 182 8.01 14.71 8.26
N ASP A 183 6.71 14.41 8.29
CA ASP A 183 6.10 13.39 9.13
C ASP A 183 5.87 12.05 8.39
N GLY A 184 6.50 11.87 7.23
CA GLY A 184 6.40 10.69 6.38
C GLY A 184 5.13 10.62 5.54
N THR A 185 4.32 11.68 5.47
CA THR A 185 3.09 11.68 4.66
C THR A 185 3.39 11.69 3.17
N ILE A 186 2.64 10.88 2.42
CA ILE A 186 2.65 10.83 0.95
C ILE A 186 1.23 11.06 0.45
N VAL A 187 1.09 11.90 -0.58
CA VAL A 187 -0.17 12.15 -1.29
C VAL A 187 0.00 11.70 -2.73
N CYS A 188 -0.97 10.94 -3.25
CA CYS A 188 -1.07 10.59 -4.67
C CYS A 188 -2.42 11.07 -5.21
N GLN A 189 -2.40 11.80 -6.32
CA GLN A 189 -3.59 12.27 -7.02
C GLN A 189 -3.61 11.78 -8.45
N VAL A 190 -4.80 11.48 -8.98
CA VAL A 190 -4.96 11.17 -10.41
C VAL A 190 -5.47 12.41 -11.15
N GLN A 191 -4.80 12.73 -12.26
CA GLN A 191 -5.11 13.85 -13.15
C GLN A 191 -5.98 13.40 -14.33
#